data_AF-A0A7Y4QEV6-F1
#
_entry.id   AF-A0A7Y4QEV6-F1
#
_cell.length_a   1.000
_cell.length_b   1.000
_cell.length_c   1.000
_cell.angle_alpha   90.00
_cell.angle_beta   90.00
_cell.angle_gamma   90.00
#
_symmetry.space_group_name_H-M   'P 1'
#
loop_
_entity.id
_entity.type
_entity.pdbx_description
1 polymer ?
#
loop_
_entity_poly.entity_id
_entity_poly.type
_entity_poly.pdbx_seq_one_letter_code
_entity_poly.pdbx_strand_id
1 'polypeptide(L)'
;MQNESYHLGLLHFVHLLVTVDGHIDERERAAILAIKKEENISDKVFHDFEMKAESASEPEIYTDGIAYFAAYTDEEKLAAFVHLYKLAEADASITNKEVRFLLYGLKATKISFEDVVLTAGMSGK
;
A
#
# COMPACT_ATOMS: atom_id res chain seq x y z
N MET A 1 0.93 7.41 17.87
CA MET A 1 -0.09 6.34 17.96
C MET A 1 -0.59 6.19 16.53
N GLN A 2 -0.05 5.23 15.78
CA GLN A 2 -0.42 5.10 14.36
C GLN A 2 -1.90 4.71 14.27
N ASN A 3 -2.59 5.34 13.33
CA ASN A 3 -4.05 5.29 13.20
C ASN A 3 -4.46 3.94 12.56
N GLU A 4 -5.47 3.25 13.08
CA GLU A 4 -5.95 1.98 12.48
C GLU A 4 -6.35 2.17 11.01
N SER A 5 -6.94 3.33 10.69
CA SER A 5 -7.24 3.71 9.31
C SER A 5 -5.99 3.76 8.43
N TYR A 6 -4.85 4.20 8.98
CA TYR A 6 -3.57 4.25 8.29
C TYR A 6 -3.10 2.86 7.84
N HIS A 7 -3.08 1.94 8.79
CA HIS A 7 -2.65 0.57 8.54
C HIS A 7 -3.60 -0.17 7.59
N LEU A 8 -4.91 0.01 7.73
CA LEU A 8 -5.88 -0.59 6.81
C LEU A 8 -5.68 -0.10 5.38
N GLY A 9 -5.62 1.22 5.15
CA GLY A 9 -5.44 1.73 3.78
C GLY A 9 -4.10 1.28 3.17
N LEU A 10 -3.01 1.27 3.95
CA LEU A 10 -1.73 0.78 3.47
C LEU A 10 -1.80 -0.70 3.01
N LEU A 11 -2.42 -1.57 3.81
CA LEU A 11 -2.59 -2.99 3.46
C LEU A 11 -3.44 -3.18 2.20
N HIS A 12 -4.51 -2.39 2.03
CA HIS A 12 -5.33 -2.44 0.81
C HIS A 12 -4.52 -2.06 -0.43
N PHE A 13 -3.67 -1.03 -0.36
CA PHE A 13 -2.83 -0.65 -1.51
C PHE A 13 -1.70 -1.63 -1.79
N VAL A 14 -1.07 -2.17 -0.76
CA VAL A 14 -0.06 -3.22 -0.93
C VAL A 14 -0.70 -4.41 -1.64
N HIS A 15 -1.89 -4.84 -1.21
CA HIS A 15 -2.64 -5.90 -1.87
C HIS A 15 -2.94 -5.59 -3.34
N LEU A 16 -3.39 -4.38 -3.68
CA LEU A 16 -3.62 -3.98 -5.07
C LEU A 16 -2.35 -3.93 -5.93
N LEU A 17 -1.19 -3.65 -5.33
CA LEU A 17 0.07 -3.60 -6.06
C LEU A 17 0.65 -4.99 -6.31
N VAL A 18 0.45 -5.92 -5.40
CA VAL A 18 1.03 -7.26 -5.53
C VAL A 18 0.07 -8.24 -6.21
N THR A 19 -1.24 -8.05 -6.08
CA THR A 19 -2.26 -9.00 -6.57
C THR A 19 -2.64 -8.67 -8.01
N VAL A 20 -2.15 -9.46 -8.96
CA VAL A 20 -2.33 -9.19 -10.40
C VAL A 20 -3.60 -9.85 -10.97
N ASP A 21 -3.99 -11.02 -10.45
CA ASP A 21 -5.06 -11.87 -11.00
C ASP A 21 -6.23 -12.11 -10.04
N GLY A 22 -6.18 -11.54 -8.83
CA GLY A 22 -7.19 -11.70 -7.77
C GLY A 22 -6.90 -12.84 -6.79
N HIS A 23 -5.76 -13.53 -6.89
CA HIS A 23 -5.32 -14.56 -5.95
C HIS A 23 -4.03 -14.18 -5.24
N ILE A 24 -4.01 -14.26 -3.90
CA ILE A 24 -2.80 -14.01 -3.10
C ILE A 24 -1.86 -15.22 -3.22
N ASP A 25 -0.76 -15.07 -3.96
CA ASP A 25 0.31 -16.08 -4.00
C ASP A 25 1.28 -15.98 -2.80
N GLU A 26 2.23 -16.91 -2.66
CA GLU A 26 3.20 -16.90 -1.55
C GLU A 26 4.08 -15.64 -1.51
N ARG A 27 4.41 -15.08 -2.68
CA ARG A 27 5.26 -13.89 -2.81
C ARG A 27 4.47 -12.64 -2.40
N GLU A 28 3.25 -12.52 -2.88
CA GLU A 28 2.31 -11.47 -2.52
C GLU A 28 2.03 -11.48 -1.01
N ARG A 29 1.83 -12.67 -0.44
CA ARG A 29 1.67 -12.85 1.01
C ARG A 29 2.92 -12.45 1.79
N ALA A 30 4.11 -12.78 1.29
CA ALA A 30 5.35 -12.39 1.94
C ALA A 30 5.55 -10.87 1.97
N ALA A 31 5.18 -10.16 0.90
CA ALA A 31 5.22 -8.70 0.84
C ALA A 31 4.27 -8.06 1.87
N ILE A 32 3.03 -8.53 1.93
CA ILE A 32 2.03 -8.05 2.89
C ILE A 32 2.50 -8.28 4.35
N LEU A 33 3.09 -9.45 4.64
CA LEU A 33 3.62 -9.76 5.98
C LEU A 33 4.86 -8.93 6.35
N ALA A 34 5.70 -8.57 5.37
CA ALA A 34 6.83 -7.69 5.60
C ALA A 34 6.37 -6.30 6.05
N ILE A 35 5.36 -5.73 5.38
CA ILE A 35 4.75 -4.44 5.74
C ILE A 35 4.10 -4.50 7.13
N LYS A 36 3.36 -5.59 7.43
CA LYS A 36 2.79 -5.80 8.77
C LYS A 36 3.86 -5.68 9.86
N LYS A 37 5.02 -6.28 9.64
CA LYS A 37 6.14 -6.25 10.59
C LYS A 37 6.80 -4.87 10.66
N GLU A 38 7.04 -4.22 9.52
CA GLU A 38 7.69 -2.91 9.45
C GLU A 38 6.86 -1.83 10.18
N GLU A 39 5.56 -1.82 9.94
CA GLU A 39 4.61 -0.85 10.50
C GLU A 39 4.03 -1.26 11.85
N ASN A 40 4.49 -2.37 12.44
CA ASN A 40 3.99 -2.93 13.71
C ASN A 40 2.45 -3.06 13.73
N ILE A 41 1.86 -3.52 12.63
CA ILE A 41 0.41 -3.64 12.47
C ILE A 41 -0.10 -4.77 13.37
N SER A 42 -1.11 -4.46 14.18
CA SER A 42 -1.72 -5.45 15.08
C SER A 42 -2.40 -6.60 14.34
N ASP A 43 -2.45 -7.78 14.98
CA ASP A 43 -3.15 -8.95 14.42
C ASP A 43 -4.64 -8.67 14.17
N LYS A 44 -5.28 -7.82 15.00
CA LYS A 44 -6.67 -7.42 14.80
C LYS A 44 -6.85 -6.67 13.48
N VAL A 45 -6.06 -5.62 13.26
CA VAL A 45 -6.13 -4.80 12.03
C VAL A 45 -5.80 -5.64 10.80
N PHE A 46 -4.82 -6.54 10.93
CA PHE A 46 -4.44 -7.44 9.86
C PHE A 46 -5.56 -8.43 9.51
N HIS A 47 -6.21 -9.01 10.51
CA HIS A 47 -7.36 -9.90 10.31
C HIS A 47 -8.56 -9.16 9.67
N ASP A 48 -8.84 -7.94 10.12
CA ASP A 48 -9.89 -7.10 9.54
C ASP A 48 -9.62 -6.82 8.05
N PHE A 49 -8.35 -6.63 7.67
CA PHE A 49 -7.93 -6.55 6.27
C PHE A 49 -8.12 -7.88 5.52
N GLU A 50 -7.66 -9.01 6.05
CA GLU A 50 -7.77 -10.32 5.39
C GLU A 50 -9.23 -10.66 5.05
N MET A 51 -10.13 -10.50 6.02
CA MET A 51 -11.57 -10.72 5.84
C MET A 51 -12.16 -9.87 4.70
N LYS A 52 -11.63 -8.66 4.52
CA LYS A 52 -12.10 -7.72 3.51
C LYS A 52 -11.48 -8.00 2.14
N ALA A 53 -10.19 -8.31 2.07
CA ALA A 53 -9.51 -8.66 0.83
C ALA A 53 -10.05 -9.95 0.21
N GLU A 54 -10.50 -10.92 1.02
CA GLU A 54 -11.11 -12.18 0.53
C GLU A 54 -12.51 -11.99 -0.09
N SER A 55 -13.21 -10.91 0.26
CA SER A 55 -14.63 -10.72 -0.09
C SER A 55 -14.90 -9.52 -1.00
N ALA A 56 -13.99 -8.56 -1.08
CA ALA A 56 -14.13 -7.35 -1.88
C ALA A 56 -13.58 -7.52 -3.30
N SER A 57 -14.22 -6.86 -4.25
CA SER A 57 -13.69 -6.73 -5.61
C SER A 57 -12.54 -5.72 -5.67
N GLU A 58 -11.63 -5.87 -6.63
CA GLU A 58 -10.49 -4.97 -6.82
C GLU A 58 -10.88 -3.46 -6.86
N PRO A 59 -11.97 -3.04 -7.54
CA PRO A 59 -12.42 -1.65 -7.51
C PRO A 59 -12.88 -1.17 -6.12
N GLU A 60 -13.47 -2.05 -5.31
CA GLU A 60 -13.88 -1.75 -3.93
C GLU A 60 -12.65 -1.55 -3.04
N ILE A 61 -11.66 -2.46 -3.13
CA ILE A 61 -10.39 -2.35 -2.41
C ILE A 61 -9.68 -1.03 -2.76
N TYR A 62 -9.69 -0.63 -4.03
CA TYR A 62 -9.11 0.65 -4.47
C TYR A 62 -9.87 1.85 -3.92
N THR A 63 -11.20 1.84 -4.01
CA THR A 63 -12.03 2.94 -3.52
C THR A 63 -11.86 3.12 -2.01
N ASP A 64 -11.84 2.02 -1.27
CA ASP A 64 -11.64 2.03 0.17
C ASP A 64 -10.24 2.51 0.54
N GLY A 65 -9.19 2.03 -0.14
CA GLY A 65 -7.82 2.53 0.03
C GLY A 65 -7.74 4.05 -0.14
N ILE A 66 -8.30 4.59 -1.22
CA ILE A 66 -8.30 6.04 -1.47
C ILE A 66 -9.12 6.80 -0.41
N ALA A 67 -10.23 6.23 0.05
CA ALA A 67 -11.05 6.83 1.11
C ALA A 67 -10.27 6.92 2.43
N TYR A 68 -9.43 5.93 2.75
CA TYR A 68 -8.56 5.99 3.93
C TYR A 68 -7.52 7.12 3.80
N PHE A 69 -6.92 7.33 2.62
CA PHE A 69 -5.97 8.43 2.39
C PHE A 69 -6.55 9.82 2.64
N ALA A 70 -7.86 10.02 2.48
CA ALA A 70 -8.50 11.31 2.76
C ALA A 70 -8.38 11.71 4.25
N ALA A 71 -8.21 10.74 5.15
CA ALA A 71 -8.06 10.96 6.58
C ALA A 71 -6.58 11.11 7.03
N TYR A 72 -5.61 10.90 6.13
CA TYR A 72 -4.19 10.89 6.48
C TYR A 72 -3.59 12.30 6.44
N THR A 73 -2.54 12.52 7.24
CA THR A 73 -1.65 13.67 7.06
C THR A 73 -0.78 13.49 5.80
N ASP A 74 -0.14 14.56 5.36
CA ASP A 74 0.75 14.49 4.20
C ASP A 74 2.01 13.66 4.51
N GLU A 75 2.49 13.63 5.76
CA GLU A 75 3.56 12.72 6.16
C GLU A 75 3.13 11.25 6.12
N GLU A 76 1.92 10.93 6.58
CA GLU A 76 1.37 9.58 6.53
C GLU A 76 1.19 9.11 5.08
N LYS A 77 0.66 9.97 4.21
CA LYS A 77 0.56 9.67 2.77
C LYS A 77 1.94 9.42 2.16
N LEU A 78 2.91 10.30 2.44
CA LEU A 78 4.28 10.15 1.95
C LEU A 78 4.89 8.81 2.39
N ALA A 79 4.76 8.45 3.66
CA ALA A 79 5.24 7.18 4.19
C ALA A 79 4.60 5.98 3.46
N ALA A 80 3.28 5.99 3.26
CA ALA A 80 2.59 4.95 2.51
C ALA A 80 3.12 4.83 1.07
N PHE A 81 3.27 5.94 0.34
CA PHE A 81 3.83 5.90 -1.02
C PHE A 81 5.27 5.42 -1.08
N VAL A 82 6.08 5.67 -0.04
CA VAL A 82 7.44 5.13 0.07
C VAL A 82 7.43 3.60 0.15
N HIS A 83 6.53 2.99 0.93
CA HIS A 83 6.41 1.52 0.95
C HIS A 83 5.98 0.97 -0.40
N LEU A 84 4.97 1.59 -1.01
CA LEU A 84 4.46 1.20 -2.33
C LEU A 84 5.55 1.30 -3.41
N TYR A 85 6.36 2.36 -3.37
CA TYR A 85 7.48 2.56 -4.30
C TYR A 85 8.59 1.53 -4.11
N LYS A 86 9.00 1.23 -2.87
CA LYS A 86 10.03 0.22 -2.59
C LYS A 86 9.58 -1.18 -3.01
N LEU A 87 8.32 -1.49 -2.77
CA LEU A 87 7.72 -2.76 -3.21
C LEU A 87 7.73 -2.87 -4.73
N ALA A 88 7.43 -1.76 -5.40
CA ALA A 88 7.48 -1.63 -6.84
C ALA A 88 8.88 -1.81 -7.44
N GLU A 89 9.92 -1.25 -6.82
CA GLU A 89 11.30 -1.44 -7.26
C GLU A 89 11.81 -2.87 -7.02
N ALA A 90 11.37 -3.50 -5.93
CA ALA A 90 11.78 -4.86 -5.59
C ALA A 90 11.12 -5.93 -6.49
N ASP A 91 10.05 -5.56 -7.20
CA ASP A 91 9.31 -6.47 -8.05
C ASP A 91 9.56 -6.26 -9.55
N ALA A 92 10.32 -7.19 -10.14
CA ALA A 92 10.56 -7.25 -11.58
C ALA A 92 9.31 -7.58 -12.43
N SER A 93 8.20 -8.01 -11.82
CA SER A 93 6.93 -8.28 -12.49
C SER A 93 5.93 -7.13 -12.46
N ILE A 94 6.34 -5.93 -12.02
CA ILE A 94 5.40 -4.80 -11.99
C ILE A 94 4.77 -4.55 -13.36
N THR A 95 3.44 -4.49 -13.36
CA THR A 95 2.65 -4.27 -14.55
C THR A 95 2.34 -2.77 -14.76
N ASN A 96 2.05 -2.38 -16.00
CA ASN A 96 1.59 -1.03 -16.32
C ASN A 96 0.32 -0.61 -15.54
N LYS A 97 -0.46 -1.60 -15.07
CA LYS A 97 -1.67 -1.38 -14.25
C LYS A 97 -1.28 -0.87 -12.86
N GLU A 98 -0.32 -1.51 -12.22
CA GLU A 98 0.22 -1.12 -10.89
C GLU A 98 0.94 0.23 -10.92
N VAL A 99 1.73 0.49 -11.97
CA VAL A 99 2.35 1.81 -12.17
C VAL A 99 1.29 2.91 -12.28
N ARG A 100 0.20 2.65 -13.03
CA ARG A 100 -0.91 3.61 -13.13
C ARG A 100 -1.60 3.82 -11.79
N PHE A 101 -1.79 2.77 -10.98
CA PHE A 101 -2.35 2.89 -9.65
C PHE A 101 -1.52 3.80 -8.75
N LEU A 102 -0.20 3.59 -8.69
CA LEU A 102 0.74 4.45 -7.97
C LEU A 102 0.64 5.92 -8.42
N LEU A 103 0.64 6.16 -9.73
CA LEU A 103 0.53 7.52 -10.29
C LEU A 103 -0.81 8.19 -9.99
N TYR A 104 -1.93 7.45 -10.01
CA TYR A 104 -3.23 7.98 -9.64
C TYR A 104 -3.31 8.30 -8.15
N GLY A 105 -2.77 7.44 -7.29
CA GLY A 105 -2.67 7.68 -5.85
C GLY A 105 -1.90 8.97 -5.53
N LEU A 106 -0.73 9.16 -6.14
CA LEU A 106 0.09 10.37 -5.97
C LEU A 106 -0.69 11.63 -6.39
N LYS A 107 -1.36 11.57 -7.55
CA LYS A 107 -2.18 12.67 -8.05
C LYS A 107 -3.35 13.00 -7.11
N ALA A 108 -4.03 11.99 -6.59
CA ALA A 108 -5.19 12.17 -5.71
C ALA A 108 -4.80 12.78 -4.35
N THR A 109 -3.64 12.39 -3.84
CA THR A 109 -3.12 12.80 -2.53
C THR A 109 -2.29 14.07 -2.55
N LYS A 110 -1.92 14.56 -3.75
CA LYS A 110 -1.01 15.71 -3.97
C LYS A 110 0.40 15.52 -3.41
N ILE A 111 0.82 14.27 -3.20
CA ILE A 111 2.19 13.93 -2.82
C ILE A 111 3.09 13.96 -4.07
N SER A 112 4.27 14.57 -3.94
CA SER A 112 5.27 14.60 -5.01
C SER A 112 5.91 13.22 -5.17
N PHE A 113 6.07 12.79 -6.42
CA PHE A 113 6.82 11.57 -6.72
C PHE A 113 8.29 11.70 -6.36
N GLU A 114 8.88 12.88 -6.59
CA GLU A 114 10.27 13.18 -6.24
C GLU A 114 10.51 13.04 -4.73
N ASP A 115 9.59 13.56 -3.90
CA ASP A 115 9.67 13.43 -2.45
C ASP A 115 9.62 11.96 -2.00
N VAL A 116 8.81 11.14 -2.66
CA VAL A 116 8.74 9.69 -2.41
C VAL A 116 10.06 9.01 -2.73
N VAL A 117 10.63 9.26 -3.92
CA VAL A 117 11.91 8.68 -4.34
C VAL A 117 13.05 9.11 -3.42
N LEU A 118 13.13 10.40 -3.10
CA LEU A 118 14.15 10.93 -2.18
C LEU A 118 14.04 10.28 -0.79
N THR A 119 12.83 10.20 -0.25
CA THR A 119 12.59 9.61 1.08
C THR A 119 12.91 8.11 1.09
N ALA A 120 12.51 7.37 0.05
CA ALA A 120 12.83 5.95 -0.08
C ALA A 120 14.35 5.70 -0.09
N GLY A 121 15.11 6.52 -0.82
CA GLY A 121 16.58 6.42 -0.91
C GLY A 121 17.32 6.81 0.37
N MET A 122 16.72 7.65 1.23
CA MET A 122 17.29 7.99 2.55
C MET A 122 17.08 6.88 3.59
N SER A 123 15.97 6.15 3.50
CA SER A 123 15.62 5.06 4.42
C SER A 123 16.31 3.71 4.09
N GLY A 124 17.30 3.72 3.19
CA GLY A 124 18.03 2.55 2.70
C GLY A 124 19.51 2.49 3.08
N LYS A 125 19.93 3.17 4.15
CA LYS A 125 21.29 3.07 4.74
C LYS A 125 21.24 2.65 6.21
#